data_AF-Q1PB53-F1
#
_entry.id   AF-Q1PB53-F1
#
_cell.length_a   1.000
_cell.length_b   1.000
_cell.length_c   1.000
_cell.angle_alpha   90.00
_cell.angle_beta   90.00
_cell.angle_gamma   90.00
#
_symmetry.space_group_name_H-M   'P 1'
#
loop_
_entity.id
_entity.type
_entity.pdbx_description
1 polymer ?
#
loop_
_entity_poly.entity_id
_entity_poly.type
_entity_poly.pdbx_seq_one_letter_code
_entity_poly.pdbx_strand_id
1 'polypeptide(L)'
;NTGHELGHKKESVERWLSKIVLAQSAYGHFYLEHNRGHHVRVSTPEDPATSRFGETLYGFWPRSVGGGLKSAWHLEKTRFERLGTTHWSIKNDVLNAWLMSVVLFGVALAVFGIGIAPYLVIQAFIGFSLLEAINYVEHYGI
;
A
#
# COMPACT_ATOMS: atom_id res chain seq x y z
N ASN A 1 8.28 -0.28 11.79
CA ASN A 1 9.69 -0.70 11.65
C ASN A 1 9.86 -2.15 11.16
N THR A 2 9.30 -3.18 11.80
CA THR A 2 9.47 -4.58 11.31
C THR A 2 8.87 -4.85 9.93
N GLY A 3 7.71 -4.28 9.60
CA GLY A 3 7.08 -4.44 8.28
C GLY A 3 7.82 -3.73 7.13
N HIS A 4 8.58 -2.67 7.46
CA HIS A 4 9.35 -1.88 6.51
C HIS A 4 10.65 -2.61 6.13
N GLU A 5 11.37 -3.15 7.11
CA GLU A 5 12.62 -3.91 6.90
C GLU A 5 12.42 -5.22 6.11
N LEU A 6 11.28 -5.90 6.31
CA LEU A 6 10.94 -7.12 5.56
C LEU A 6 10.64 -6.86 4.07
N GLY A 7 10.31 -5.63 3.69
CA GLY A 7 10.08 -5.25 2.29
C GLY A 7 11.35 -5.31 1.42
N HIS A 8 12.54 -5.21 2.05
CA HIS A 8 13.81 -5.02 1.37
C HIS A 8 14.59 -6.30 1.04
N LYS A 9 14.18 -7.49 1.54
CA LYS A 9 14.88 -8.76 1.27
C LYS A 9 14.15 -9.63 0.23
N LYS A 10 14.94 -10.48 -0.44
CA LYS A 10 14.65 -11.06 -1.77
C LYS A 10 13.90 -12.40 -1.73
N GLU A 11 13.23 -12.77 -0.65
CA GLU A 11 12.49 -14.03 -0.59
C GLU A 11 10.98 -13.84 -0.76
N SER A 12 10.35 -14.72 -1.54
CA SER A 12 8.90 -14.74 -1.80
C SER A 12 8.07 -14.75 -0.52
N VAL A 13 8.62 -15.29 0.57
CA VAL A 13 8.01 -15.38 1.90
C VAL A 13 7.90 -14.00 2.54
N GLU A 14 8.95 -13.18 2.48
CA GLU A 14 8.93 -11.85 3.10
C GLU A 14 7.96 -10.91 2.37
N ARG A 15 7.94 -11.00 1.03
CA ARG A 15 6.95 -10.28 0.20
C ARG A 15 5.52 -10.68 0.53
N TRP A 16 5.29 -11.97 0.81
CA TRP A 16 4.00 -12.48 1.20
C TRP A 16 3.61 -12.03 2.61
N LEU A 17 4.55 -12.03 3.56
CA LEU A 17 4.35 -11.51 4.92
C LEU A 17 4.06 -10.00 4.93
N SER A 18 4.75 -9.19 4.11
CA SER A 18 4.43 -7.77 3.96
C SER A 18 3.01 -7.56 3.43
N LYS A 19 2.55 -8.38 2.48
CA LYS A 19 1.17 -8.33 1.99
C LYS A 19 0.16 -8.73 3.07
N ILE A 20 0.48 -9.68 3.96
CA ILE A 20 -0.38 -10.07 5.09
C ILE A 20 -0.48 -8.95 6.13
N VAL A 21 0.65 -8.34 6.49
CA VAL A 21 0.67 -7.24 7.45
C VAL A 21 -0.14 -6.06 6.91
N LEU A 22 -0.04 -5.77 5.61
CA LEU A 22 -0.83 -4.72 4.97
C LEU A 22 -2.28 -5.13 4.66
N ALA A 23 -2.60 -6.43 4.66
CA ALA A 23 -3.97 -6.89 4.45
C ALA A 23 -4.90 -6.42 5.58
N GLN A 24 -4.37 -6.25 6.79
CA GLN A 24 -5.11 -5.71 7.93
C GLN A 24 -5.57 -4.27 7.68
N SER A 25 -4.76 -3.45 7.01
CA SER A 25 -5.10 -2.05 6.71
C SER A 25 -5.77 -1.84 5.35
N ALA A 26 -6.06 -2.92 4.61
CA ALA A 26 -6.51 -2.87 3.21
C ALA A 26 -5.59 -2.03 2.29
N TYR A 27 -4.32 -1.84 2.69
CA TYR A 27 -3.37 -0.93 2.05
C TYR A 27 -2.27 -1.69 1.29
N GLY A 28 -2.59 -2.90 0.81
CA GLY A 28 -1.63 -3.81 0.17
C GLY A 28 -0.96 -3.28 -1.10
N HIS A 29 -1.53 -2.28 -1.78
CA HIS A 29 -0.90 -1.63 -2.93
C HIS A 29 0.36 -0.84 -2.55
N PHE A 30 0.47 -0.38 -1.30
CA PHE A 30 1.67 0.28 -0.77
C PHE A 30 2.92 -0.58 -0.93
N TYR A 31 2.84 -1.89 -0.71
CA TYR A 31 3.98 -2.79 -0.90
C TYR A 31 4.58 -2.67 -2.30
N LEU A 32 3.74 -2.61 -3.33
CA LEU A 32 4.19 -2.49 -4.71
C LEU A 32 4.73 -1.10 -4.98
N GLU A 33 3.97 -0.09 -4.57
CA GLU A 33 4.29 1.33 -4.73
C GLU A 33 5.64 1.64 -4.09
N HIS A 34 5.82 1.27 -2.83
CA HIS A 34 7.01 1.54 -2.05
C HIS A 34 8.25 0.92 -2.71
N ASN A 35 8.14 -0.37 -3.06
CA ASN A 35 9.28 -1.15 -3.57
C ASN A 35 9.65 -0.87 -5.02
N ARG A 36 8.69 -0.53 -5.89
CA ARG A 36 8.91 -0.35 -7.34
C ARG A 36 8.66 1.07 -7.83
N GLY A 37 8.11 1.93 -6.98
CA GLY A 37 7.77 3.32 -7.26
C GLY A 37 8.59 4.27 -6.41
N HIS A 38 8.24 4.40 -5.14
CA HIS A 38 8.85 5.33 -4.18
C HIS A 38 10.37 5.25 -4.16
N HIS A 39 11.00 4.09 -3.91
CA HIS A 39 12.47 4.03 -3.87
C HIS A 39 13.17 4.43 -5.18
N VAL A 40 12.47 4.37 -6.32
CA VAL A 40 13.01 4.79 -7.62
C VAL A 40 12.90 6.30 -7.81
N ARG A 41 11.92 6.95 -7.15
CA ARG A 41 11.57 8.37 -7.35
C ARG A 41 11.65 9.20 -6.07
N VAL A 42 12.17 8.64 -4.98
CA VAL A 42 12.28 9.32 -3.69
C VAL A 42 12.99 10.66 -3.88
N SER A 43 12.49 11.70 -3.22
CA SER A 43 12.98 13.08 -3.37
C SER A 43 12.77 13.70 -4.75
N THR A 44 11.86 13.16 -5.58
CA THR A 44 11.44 13.79 -6.84
C THR A 44 9.97 14.23 -6.81
N PRO A 45 9.55 15.22 -7.63
CA PRO A 45 8.17 15.68 -7.68
C PRO A 45 7.13 14.60 -8.04
N GLU A 46 7.57 13.53 -8.71
CA GLU A 46 6.75 12.41 -9.15
C GLU A 46 6.51 11.35 -8.07
N ASP A 47 7.21 11.43 -6.93
CA ASP A 47 6.98 10.53 -5.80
C ASP A 47 5.83 11.05 -4.90
N PRO A 48 4.72 10.32 -4.81
CA PRO A 48 3.62 10.70 -3.94
C PRO A 48 3.98 10.63 -2.45
N ALA A 49 4.93 9.79 -2.04
CA ALA A 49 5.27 9.55 -0.63
C ALA A 49 6.38 10.47 -0.08
N THR A 50 7.06 11.26 -0.93
CA THR A 50 7.95 12.32 -0.47
C THR A 50 7.15 13.57 -0.12
N SER A 51 7.29 14.05 1.12
CA SER A 51 6.68 15.30 1.58
C SER A 51 7.50 16.52 1.18
N ARG A 52 6.83 17.50 0.58
CA ARG A 52 7.48 18.71 0.06
C ARG A 52 7.82 19.66 1.20
N PHE A 53 8.86 20.48 1.01
CA PHE A 53 9.21 21.51 1.98
C PHE A 53 8.02 22.46 2.23
N GLY A 54 7.64 22.63 3.50
CA GLY A 54 6.49 23.46 3.91
C GLY A 54 5.12 22.82 3.68
N GLU A 55 5.04 21.59 3.19
CA GLU A 55 3.77 20.87 3.05
C GLU A 55 3.27 20.44 4.43
N THR A 56 1.96 20.60 4.68
CA THR A 56 1.33 20.10 5.90
C THR A 56 0.94 18.64 5.75
N LEU A 57 0.84 17.90 6.85
CA LEU A 57 0.33 16.52 6.84
C LEU A 57 -1.03 16.39 6.13
N TYR A 58 -1.91 17.39 6.28
CA TYR A 58 -3.24 17.39 5.64
C TYR A 58 -3.19 17.57 4.12
N GLY A 59 -2.19 18.28 3.60
CA GLY A 59 -1.94 18.37 2.16
C GLY A 59 -1.24 17.12 1.61
N PHE A 60 -0.28 16.60 2.38
CA PHE A 60 0.47 15.38 2.06
C PHE A 60 -0.44 14.14 1.99
N TRP A 61 -1.24 13.90 3.03
CA TRP A 61 -1.99 12.66 3.20
C TRP A 61 -2.86 12.28 1.98
N PRO A 62 -3.76 13.14 1.46
CA PRO A 62 -4.59 12.75 0.32
C PRO A 62 -3.77 12.62 -0.98
N ARG A 63 -2.69 13.40 -1.12
CA ARG A 63 -1.76 13.33 -2.26
C ARG A 63 -0.99 12.02 -2.26
N SER A 64 -0.45 11.62 -1.11
CA SER A 64 0.30 10.38 -0.93
C SER A 64 -0.61 9.17 -1.11
N VAL A 65 -1.76 9.12 -0.42
CA VAL A 65 -2.71 8.00 -0.51
C VAL A 65 -3.21 7.80 -1.94
N GLY A 66 -3.74 8.86 -2.55
CA GLY A 66 -4.30 8.79 -3.90
C GLY A 66 -3.23 8.60 -4.99
N GLY A 67 -2.08 9.26 -4.82
CA GLY A 67 -0.95 9.17 -5.73
C GLY A 67 -0.29 7.79 -5.70
N GLY A 68 -0.13 7.22 -4.50
CA GLY A 68 0.44 5.90 -4.29
C GLY A 68 -0.43 4.80 -4.92
N LEU A 69 -1.75 4.88 -4.77
CA LEU A 69 -2.66 3.96 -5.45
C LEU A 69 -2.55 4.06 -6.98
N LYS A 70 -2.53 5.27 -7.53
CA LYS A 70 -2.38 5.50 -8.98
C LYS A 70 -1.03 4.98 -9.49
N SER A 71 0.05 5.25 -8.76
CA SER A 71 1.41 4.77 -9.03
C SER A 71 1.45 3.25 -9.08
N ALA A 72 0.96 2.58 -8.02
CA ALA A 72 0.90 1.12 -7.93
C ALA A 72 0.11 0.50 -9.11
N TRP A 73 -1.07 1.05 -9.42
CA TRP A 73 -1.88 0.56 -10.53
C TRP A 73 -1.19 0.73 -11.88
N HIS A 74 -0.57 1.89 -12.11
CA HIS A 74 0.17 2.17 -13.34
C HIS A 74 1.39 1.24 -13.52
N LEU A 75 2.13 0.96 -12.45
CA LEU A 75 3.27 0.04 -12.46
C LEU A 75 2.82 -1.38 -12.87
N GLU A 76 1.73 -1.88 -12.33
CA GLU A 76 1.22 -3.21 -12.70
C GLU A 76 0.66 -3.22 -14.12
N LYS A 77 -0.13 -2.21 -14.50
CA LYS A 77 -0.62 -2.09 -15.88
C LYS A 77 0.53 -2.15 -16.89
N THR A 78 1.60 -1.38 -16.65
CA THR A 78 2.80 -1.37 -17.49
C THR A 78 3.51 -2.72 -17.52
N ARG A 79 3.59 -3.43 -16.37
CA ARG A 79 4.15 -4.79 -16.30
C ARG A 79 3.39 -5.76 -17.20
N PHE A 80 2.06 -5.74 -17.15
CA PHE A 80 1.21 -6.64 -17.93
C PHE A 80 1.21 -6.30 -19.42
N GLU A 81 1.27 -5.02 -19.79
CA GLU A 81 1.43 -4.59 -21.19
C GLU A 81 2.72 -5.17 -21.80
N ARG A 82 3.84 -5.13 -21.05
CA ARG A 82 5.10 -5.76 -21.48
C ARG A 82 5.03 -7.28 -21.61
N LEU A 83 4.15 -7.92 -20.84
CA LEU A 83 3.90 -9.35 -20.90
C LEU A 83 2.89 -9.73 -21.99
N GLY A 84 2.25 -8.77 -22.66
CA GLY A 84 1.20 -9.03 -23.65
C GLY A 84 -0.05 -9.69 -23.07
N THR A 85 -0.32 -9.53 -21.78
CA THR A 85 -1.45 -10.17 -21.09
C THR A 85 -2.31 -9.15 -20.34
N THR A 86 -3.51 -9.55 -19.89
CA THR A 86 -4.42 -8.66 -19.17
C THR A 86 -3.95 -8.40 -17.73
N HIS A 87 -3.98 -7.13 -17.31
CA HIS A 87 -3.71 -6.71 -15.93
C HIS A 87 -4.84 -7.07 -14.94
N TRP A 88 -5.99 -7.49 -15.46
CA TRP A 88 -7.10 -8.05 -14.67
C TRP A 88 -6.87 -9.54 -14.41
N SER A 89 -5.87 -9.84 -13.59
CA SER A 89 -5.47 -11.20 -13.23
C SER A 89 -5.14 -11.28 -11.74
N ILE A 90 -5.32 -12.45 -11.11
CA ILE A 90 -4.86 -12.69 -9.75
C ILE A 90 -3.32 -12.61 -9.62
N LYS A 91 -2.60 -12.66 -10.74
CA LYS A 91 -1.16 -12.41 -10.81
C LYS A 91 -0.81 -10.92 -10.61
N ASN A 92 -1.79 -10.02 -10.71
CA ASN A 92 -1.60 -8.60 -10.44
C ASN A 92 -1.38 -8.39 -8.94
N ASP A 93 -0.24 -7.80 -8.60
CA ASP A 93 0.18 -7.67 -7.20
C ASP A 93 -0.80 -6.79 -6.38
N VAL A 94 -1.43 -5.79 -7.00
CA VAL A 94 -2.45 -4.94 -6.36
C VAL A 94 -3.73 -5.74 -6.11
N LEU A 95 -4.27 -6.39 -7.14
CA LEU A 95 -5.50 -7.17 -7.01
C LEU A 95 -5.34 -8.35 -6.05
N ASN A 96 -4.17 -9.00 -6.08
CA ASN A 96 -3.82 -10.08 -5.17
C ASN A 96 -3.80 -9.59 -3.71
N ALA A 97 -3.17 -8.45 -3.42
CA ALA A 97 -3.09 -7.92 -2.07
C ALA A 97 -4.46 -7.44 -1.54
N TRP A 98 -5.29 -6.86 -2.40
CA TRP A 98 -6.67 -6.54 -2.05
C TRP A 98 -7.52 -7.78 -1.82
N LEU A 99 -7.36 -8.82 -2.63
CA LEU A 99 -8.04 -10.09 -2.41
C LEU A 99 -7.68 -10.69 -1.06
N MET A 100 -6.40 -10.62 -0.64
CA MET A 100 -5.99 -11.05 0.70
C MET A 100 -6.71 -10.27 1.81
N SER A 101 -6.91 -8.97 1.63
CA SER A 101 -7.66 -8.11 2.56
C SER A 101 -9.14 -8.50 2.61
N VAL A 102 -9.76 -8.73 1.45
CA VAL A 102 -11.16 -9.19 1.35
C VAL A 102 -11.34 -10.55 2.01
N VAL A 103 -10.43 -11.50 1.79
CA VAL A 103 -10.49 -12.82 2.44
C VAL A 103 -10.35 -12.67 3.95
N LEU A 104 -9.39 -11.89 4.43
CA LEU A 104 -9.18 -11.65 5.86
C LEU A 104 -10.43 -11.04 6.51
N PHE A 105 -10.99 -9.98 5.92
CA PHE A 105 -12.17 -9.31 6.46
C PHE A 105 -13.41 -10.19 6.33
N GLY A 106 -13.56 -10.94 5.24
CA GLY A 106 -14.64 -11.90 5.04
C GLY A 106 -14.64 -12.99 6.11
N VAL A 107 -13.47 -13.55 6.44
CA VAL A 107 -13.31 -14.52 7.54
C VAL A 107 -13.66 -13.88 8.88
N ALA A 108 -13.15 -12.68 9.17
CA ALA A 108 -13.46 -11.98 10.41
C ALA A 108 -14.97 -11.72 10.57
N LEU A 109 -15.64 -11.26 9.51
CA LEU A 109 -17.09 -11.04 9.49
C LEU A 109 -17.89 -12.35 9.62
N ALA A 110 -17.41 -13.45 9.04
CA ALA A 110 -18.04 -14.76 9.17
C ALA A 110 -17.94 -15.31 10.60
N VAL A 111 -16.83 -15.06 11.29
CA VAL A 111 -16.58 -15.57 12.66
C VAL A 111 -17.23 -14.69 13.74
N PHE A 112 -17.12 -13.36 13.62
CA PHE A 112 -17.55 -12.41 14.65
C PHE A 112 -18.86 -11.69 14.31
N GLY A 113 -19.41 -11.92 13.12
CA GLY A 113 -20.64 -11.31 12.64
C GLY A 113 -20.46 -9.91 12.04
N ILE A 114 -21.50 -9.42 11.35
CA ILE A 114 -21.48 -8.12 10.66
C ILE A 114 -21.27 -6.92 11.60
N GLY A 115 -21.57 -7.08 12.88
CA GLY A 115 -21.41 -6.04 13.90
C GLY A 115 -19.99 -5.50 14.03
N ILE A 116 -18.95 -6.27 13.64
CA ILE A 116 -17.56 -5.80 13.67
C ILE A 116 -17.16 -4.96 12.45
N ALA A 117 -18.00 -4.87 11.41
CA ALA A 117 -17.66 -4.18 10.17
C ALA A 117 -17.21 -2.72 10.36
N PRO A 118 -17.87 -1.89 11.19
CA PRO A 118 -17.39 -0.53 11.45
C PRO A 118 -15.98 -0.49 12.04
N TYR A 119 -15.67 -1.42 12.95
CA TYR A 119 -14.35 -1.51 13.58
C TYR A 119 -13.28 -1.92 12.57
N LEU A 120 -13.59 -2.85 11.65
CA LEU A 120 -12.68 -3.23 10.56
C LEU A 120 -12.36 -2.05 9.63
N VAL A 121 -13.34 -1.21 9.32
CA VAL A 121 -13.13 -0.02 8.48
C VAL A 121 -12.31 1.02 9.23
N ILE A 122 -12.65 1.32 10.49
CA ILE A 122 -11.96 2.32 11.31
C ILE A 122 -10.50 1.90 11.54
N GLN A 123 -10.24 0.65 11.93
CA GLN A 123 -8.86 0.18 12.14
C GLN A 123 -8.05 0.22 10.85
N ALA A 124 -8.67 -0.10 9.70
CA ALA A 124 -7.96 -0.07 8.42
C ALA A 124 -7.55 1.36 8.07
N PHE A 125 -8.49 2.30 8.24
CA PHE A 125 -8.27 3.72 8.04
C PHE A 125 -7.15 4.27 8.91
N ILE A 126 -7.19 3.97 10.21
CA ILE A 126 -6.14 4.36 11.14
C ILE A 126 -4.80 3.73 10.75
N GLY A 127 -4.80 2.43 10.42
CA GLY A 127 -3.60 1.68 10.08
C GLY A 127 -2.83 2.26 8.89
N PHE A 128 -3.51 2.54 7.77
CA PHE A 128 -2.83 3.15 6.64
C PHE A 128 -2.51 4.63 6.88
N SER A 129 -3.33 5.36 7.63
CA SER A 129 -3.04 6.77 7.96
C SER A 129 -1.79 6.93 8.82
N LEU A 130 -1.54 5.98 9.74
CA LEU A 130 -0.31 5.93 10.53
C LEU A 130 0.91 5.66 9.64
N LEU A 131 0.79 4.78 8.66
CA LEU A 131 1.85 4.51 7.69
C LEU A 131 2.22 5.77 6.90
N GLU A 132 1.22 6.51 6.44
CA GLU A 132 1.43 7.79 5.74
C GLU A 132 2.02 8.88 6.64
N ALA A 133 1.61 8.94 7.90
CA ALA A 133 2.22 9.85 8.86
C ALA A 133 3.72 9.54 9.07
N ILE A 134 4.10 8.25 9.06
CA ILE A 134 5.51 7.84 9.10
C ILE A 134 6.22 8.29 7.82
N ASN A 135 5.66 8.03 6.63
CA ASN A 135 6.25 8.48 5.37
C ASN A 135 6.50 10.00 5.35
N TYR A 136 5.52 10.78 5.84
CA TYR A 136 5.62 12.23 5.95
C TYR A 136 6.79 12.67 6.83
N VAL A 137 7.01 12.01 7.97
CA VAL A 137 8.10 12.37 8.88
C VAL A 137 9.46 11.91 8.32
N GLU A 138 9.52 10.72 7.75
CA GLU A 138 10.76 10.14 7.19
C GLU A 138 11.29 10.94 6.00
N HIS A 139 10.40 11.53 5.20
CA HIS A 139 10.75 12.23 3.96
C HIS A 139 10.50 13.74 4.03
N TYR A 140 10.46 14.33 5.23
CA TYR A 140 10.13 15.74 5.38
C TYR A 140 11.20 16.66 4.80
N GLY A 141 10.85 17.33 3.69
CA GLY A 141 11.71 18.37 3.09
C GLY A 141 12.96 17.83 2.43
N ILE A 142 12.98 16.55 2.03
CA ILE A 142 14.03 15.91 1.22
C ILE A 142 13.73 16.12 -0.26
#